data_AF-A0A914L9G6-F1
#
_entry.id   AF-A0A914L9G6-F1
#
_cell.length_a   1.000
_cell.length_b   1.000
_cell.length_c   1.000
_cell.angle_alpha   90.00
_cell.angle_beta   90.00
_cell.angle_gamma   90.00
#
_symmetry.space_group_name_H-M   'P 1'
#
loop_
_entity.id
_entity.type
_entity.pdbx_description
1 polymer ?
#
loop_
_entity_poly.entity_id
_entity_poly.type
_entity_poly.pdbx_seq_one_letter_code
_entity_poly.pdbx_strand_id
1 'polypeptide(L)'
;MIIRYVIGGPSEGEENSEKLDKILDEEQEQFGDLIRYYNIMEGYHYLQFKTGVAFQWQQKWCPNAEYVMKIDDDTMIDLPRWAFWNENKFKKQLNKTKTGLAFFGYLIDESPTIRDKNDKWYVSEKEIPMEKYPEYMHGSTYFGNSKAITSIMKHTKEVFAIHIEDALYTGILAEKGNVSRYDHADKHFRNGDVCLFLIKLNLHFTLLRLKII
;
A
#
# COMPACT_ATOMS: atom_id res chain seq x y z
N MET A 1 13.00 -9.58 -7.69
CA MET A 1 12.06 -8.55 -7.19
C MET A 1 11.20 -8.11 -8.36
N ILE A 2 9.88 -7.99 -8.18
CA ILE A 2 8.95 -7.51 -9.21
C ILE A 2 8.33 -6.23 -8.69
N ILE A 3 8.36 -5.16 -9.49
CA ILE A 3 7.75 -3.86 -9.17
C ILE A 3 6.59 -3.65 -10.13
N ARG A 4 5.47 -3.14 -9.61
CA ARG A 4 4.29 -2.76 -10.38
C ARG A 4 3.74 -1.44 -9.87
N TYR A 5 3.24 -0.61 -10.79
CA TYR A 5 2.52 0.62 -10.45
C TYR A 5 1.03 0.38 -10.65
N VAL A 6 0.23 0.73 -9.66
CA VAL A 6 -1.23 0.59 -9.75
C VAL A 6 -1.83 1.94 -10.05
N ILE A 7 -2.55 2.02 -11.16
CA ILE A 7 -3.14 3.26 -11.67
C ILE A 7 -4.63 3.05 -11.89
N GLY A 8 -5.45 3.99 -11.43
CA GLY A 8 -6.88 4.09 -11.71
C GLY A 8 -7.17 4.66 -13.10
N GLY A 9 -8.46 4.77 -13.42
CA GLY A 9 -8.94 5.56 -14.54
C GLY A 9 -8.84 7.07 -14.28
N PRO A 10 -9.12 7.89 -15.31
CA PRO A 10 -9.09 9.34 -15.19
C PRO A 10 -10.02 9.86 -14.09
N SER A 11 -9.67 10.99 -13.52
CA SER A 11 -10.51 11.67 -12.52
C SER A 11 -11.75 12.29 -13.18
N GLU A 12 -12.82 12.49 -12.41
CA GLU A 12 -14.06 13.12 -12.91
C GLU A 12 -13.74 14.54 -13.39
N GLY A 13 -14.05 14.82 -14.67
CA GLY A 13 -13.83 16.14 -15.28
C GLY A 13 -12.46 16.36 -15.91
N GLU A 14 -11.60 15.35 -16.05
CA GLU A 14 -10.34 15.50 -16.80
C GLU A 14 -10.57 15.63 -18.32
N GLU A 15 -10.44 16.86 -18.83
CA GLU A 15 -10.60 17.22 -20.25
C GLU A 15 -9.55 16.60 -21.21
N ASN A 16 -8.64 15.75 -20.74
CA ASN A 16 -7.55 15.15 -21.55
C ASN A 16 -7.41 13.63 -21.37
N SER A 17 -8.48 12.91 -21.02
CA SER A 17 -8.44 11.47 -20.77
C SER A 17 -7.84 10.66 -21.94
N GLU A 18 -8.22 10.97 -23.20
CA GLU A 18 -7.72 10.24 -24.38
C GLU A 18 -6.20 10.41 -24.59
N LYS A 19 -5.69 11.62 -24.35
CA LYS A 19 -4.25 11.89 -24.46
C LYS A 19 -3.48 11.17 -23.36
N LEU A 20 -4.02 11.18 -22.13
CA LEU A 20 -3.43 10.47 -21.00
C LEU A 20 -3.43 8.96 -21.24
N ASP A 21 -4.53 8.39 -21.73
CA ASP A 21 -4.63 6.97 -22.03
C ASP A 21 -3.60 6.52 -23.06
N LYS A 22 -3.37 7.34 -24.10
CA LYS A 22 -2.33 7.06 -25.09
C LYS A 22 -0.92 7.06 -24.48
N ILE A 23 -0.62 8.01 -23.60
CA ILE A 23 0.68 8.06 -22.91
C ILE A 23 0.87 6.82 -22.03
N LEU A 24 -0.17 6.39 -21.32
CA LEU A 24 -0.14 5.19 -20.48
C LEU A 24 -0.05 3.90 -21.30
N ASP A 25 -0.64 3.86 -22.50
CA ASP A 25 -0.47 2.74 -23.44
C ASP A 25 0.98 2.63 -23.93
N GLU A 26 1.59 3.76 -24.31
CA GLU A 26 2.99 3.82 -24.72
C GLU A 26 3.94 3.43 -23.57
N GLU A 27 3.66 3.89 -22.34
CA GLU A 27 4.41 3.46 -21.15
C GLU A 27 4.28 1.94 -20.94
N GLN A 28 3.05 1.43 -20.98
CA GLN A 28 2.79 0.01 -20.76
C GLN A 28 3.44 -0.86 -21.83
N GLU A 29 3.46 -0.43 -23.09
CA GLU A 29 4.16 -1.11 -24.18
C GLU A 29 5.67 -1.13 -23.94
N GLN A 30 6.23 -0.04 -23.42
CA GLN A 30 7.65 0.10 -23.17
C GLN A 30 8.15 -0.68 -21.94
N PHE A 31 7.41 -0.65 -20.82
CA PHE A 31 7.88 -1.14 -19.52
C PHE A 31 7.10 -2.35 -18.99
N GLY A 32 5.83 -2.50 -19.35
CA GLY A 32 5.00 -3.65 -18.99
C GLY A 32 4.77 -3.84 -17.48
N ASP A 33 4.89 -2.78 -16.68
CA ASP A 33 4.78 -2.82 -15.22
C ASP A 33 3.63 -2.02 -14.62
N LEU A 34 2.70 -1.54 -15.44
CA LEU A 34 1.44 -0.98 -14.96
C LEU A 34 0.40 -2.05 -14.70
N ILE A 35 -0.38 -1.82 -13.65
CA ILE A 35 -1.65 -2.47 -13.38
C ILE A 35 -2.70 -1.35 -13.46
N ARG A 36 -3.40 -1.29 -14.60
CA ARG A 36 -4.46 -0.30 -14.84
C ARG A 36 -5.80 -0.88 -14.45
N TYR A 37 -6.56 -0.12 -13.67
CA TYR A 37 -7.92 -0.49 -13.28
C TYR A 37 -8.88 0.67 -13.49
N TYR A 38 -9.42 0.76 -14.71
CA TYR A 38 -10.27 1.86 -15.16
C TYR A 38 -11.59 2.03 -14.38
N ASN A 39 -12.04 0.99 -13.67
CA ASN A 39 -13.28 1.05 -12.89
C ASN A 39 -13.11 1.76 -11.53
N ILE A 40 -11.90 2.23 -11.21
CA ILE A 40 -11.60 3.04 -10.02
C ILE A 40 -11.03 4.36 -10.52
N MET A 41 -11.56 5.48 -10.08
CA MET A 41 -10.99 6.79 -10.42
C MET A 41 -9.65 6.99 -9.70
N GLU A 42 -8.74 7.72 -10.32
CA GLU A 42 -7.57 8.20 -9.59
C GLU A 42 -7.94 9.17 -8.48
N GLY A 43 -7.23 9.06 -7.36
CA GLY A 43 -7.44 9.93 -6.22
C GLY A 43 -7.24 9.24 -4.87
N TYR A 44 -6.94 10.07 -3.88
CA TYR A 44 -6.66 9.62 -2.51
C TYR A 44 -7.82 8.83 -1.90
N HIS A 45 -9.06 9.22 -2.19
CA HIS A 45 -10.27 8.57 -1.67
C HIS A 45 -10.50 7.13 -2.19
N TYR A 46 -9.71 6.68 -3.16
CA TYR A 46 -9.85 5.38 -3.80
C TYR A 46 -8.64 4.46 -3.57
N LEU A 47 -7.68 4.86 -2.73
CA LEU A 47 -6.48 4.07 -2.43
C LEU A 47 -6.81 2.65 -1.93
N GLN A 48 -7.86 2.51 -1.12
CA GLN A 48 -8.33 1.21 -0.63
C GLN A 48 -8.67 0.24 -1.76
N PHE A 49 -9.21 0.74 -2.87
CA PHE A 49 -9.51 -0.10 -4.02
C PHE A 49 -8.25 -0.39 -4.84
N LYS A 50 -7.35 0.59 -5.00
CA LYS A 50 -6.04 0.39 -5.66
C LYS A 50 -5.21 -0.68 -4.94
N THR A 51 -5.11 -0.63 -3.61
CA THR A 51 -4.44 -1.68 -2.83
C THR A 51 -5.12 -3.03 -3.00
N GLY A 52 -6.46 -3.06 -3.01
CA GLY A 52 -7.22 -4.30 -3.23
C GLY A 52 -6.89 -4.95 -4.58
N VAL A 53 -6.82 -4.14 -5.64
CA VAL A 53 -6.39 -4.58 -6.98
C VAL A 53 -4.94 -5.07 -6.96
N ALA A 54 -4.04 -4.37 -6.26
CA ALA A 54 -2.64 -4.78 -6.11
C ALA A 54 -2.53 -6.17 -5.48
N PHE A 55 -3.27 -6.42 -4.39
CA PHE A 55 -3.27 -7.70 -3.70
C PHE A 55 -3.92 -8.81 -4.52
N GLN A 56 -5.03 -8.54 -5.22
CA GLN A 56 -5.61 -9.50 -6.16
C GLN A 56 -4.65 -9.87 -7.29
N TRP A 57 -3.97 -8.87 -7.86
CA TRP A 57 -2.96 -9.09 -8.89
C TRP A 57 -1.81 -9.96 -8.36
N GLN A 58 -1.31 -9.65 -7.15
CA GLN A 58 -0.27 -10.44 -6.50
C GLN A 58 -0.70 -11.89 -6.30
N GLN A 59 -1.92 -12.14 -5.80
CA GLN A 59 -2.42 -13.49 -5.60
C GLN A 59 -2.53 -14.28 -6.90
N LYS A 60 -2.89 -13.61 -8.00
CA LYS A 60 -3.05 -14.26 -9.31
C LYS A 60 -1.72 -14.54 -10.00
N TRP A 61 -0.81 -13.56 -9.98
CA TRP A 61 0.40 -13.58 -10.83
C TRP A 61 1.69 -13.83 -10.06
N CYS A 62 1.72 -13.55 -8.76
CA CYS A 62 2.86 -13.74 -7.87
C CYS A 62 2.48 -14.54 -6.60
N PRO A 63 1.78 -15.69 -6.69
CA PRO A 63 1.29 -16.41 -5.51
C PRO A 63 2.40 -16.91 -4.58
N ASN A 64 3.61 -17.13 -5.13
CA ASN A 64 4.77 -17.65 -4.42
C ASN A 64 5.71 -16.55 -3.89
N ALA A 65 5.34 -15.28 -4.00
CA ALA A 65 6.14 -14.21 -3.41
C ALA A 65 6.28 -14.45 -1.90
N GLU A 66 7.47 -14.23 -1.33
CA GLU A 66 7.65 -14.35 0.12
C GLU A 66 7.01 -13.16 0.84
N TYR A 67 7.26 -11.97 0.31
CA TYR A 67 6.76 -10.70 0.82
C TYR A 67 6.08 -9.88 -0.28
N VAL A 68 5.13 -9.06 0.16
CA VAL A 68 4.46 -8.03 -0.62
C VAL A 68 4.69 -6.72 0.10
N MET A 69 5.13 -5.71 -0.63
CA MET A 69 5.46 -4.40 -0.09
C MET A 69 4.67 -3.33 -0.82
N LYS A 70 4.03 -2.46 -0.05
CA LYS A 70 3.39 -1.23 -0.54
C LYS A 70 4.31 -0.06 -0.22
N ILE A 71 4.47 0.83 -1.19
CA ILE A 71 5.27 2.04 -1.08
C ILE A 71 4.52 3.12 -1.86
N ASP A 72 4.39 4.30 -1.27
CA ASP A 72 3.92 5.48 -2.00
C ASP A 72 4.98 5.98 -2.98
N ASP A 73 4.52 6.67 -4.01
CA ASP A 73 5.38 7.17 -5.08
C ASP A 73 6.18 8.43 -4.73
N ASP A 74 5.99 8.93 -3.51
CA ASP A 74 6.77 9.98 -2.87
C ASP A 74 7.66 9.44 -1.72
N THR A 75 7.72 8.12 -1.56
CA THR A 75 8.47 7.44 -0.51
C THR A 75 9.66 6.68 -1.08
N MET A 76 10.75 6.62 -0.30
CA MET A 76 12.00 5.98 -0.71
C MET A 76 12.31 4.79 0.19
N ILE A 77 12.83 3.71 -0.39
CA ILE A 77 13.29 2.52 0.35
C ILE A 77 14.70 2.08 -0.06
N ASP A 78 15.52 1.74 0.94
CA ASP A 78 16.81 1.10 0.75
C ASP A 78 16.63 -0.42 0.71
N LEU A 79 16.55 -0.97 -0.51
CA LEU A 79 16.32 -2.40 -0.76
C LEU A 79 17.47 -3.30 -0.27
N PRO A 80 18.77 -2.99 -0.49
CA PRO A 80 19.87 -3.74 0.12
C PRO A 80 19.77 -3.81 1.64
N ARG A 81 19.46 -2.69 2.30
CA ARG A 81 19.24 -2.65 3.75
C ARG A 81 18.04 -3.49 4.15
N TRP A 82 16.92 -3.39 3.43
CA TRP A 82 15.74 -4.23 3.69
C TRP A 82 16.08 -5.73 3.60
N ALA A 83 16.81 -6.15 2.55
CA ALA A 83 17.24 -7.54 2.37
C ALA A 83 18.14 -8.01 3.52
N PHE A 84 19.07 -7.18 3.96
CA PHE A 84 19.90 -7.46 5.14
C PHE A 84 19.05 -7.70 6.39
N TRP A 85 18.05 -6.85 6.66
CA TRP A 85 17.18 -7.00 7.83
C TRP A 85 16.19 -8.14 7.71
N ASN A 86 15.77 -8.48 6.49
CA ASN A 86 14.94 -9.64 6.24
C ASN A 86 15.61 -10.93 6.74
N GLU A 87 16.86 -11.16 6.34
CA GLU A 87 17.64 -12.34 6.76
C GLU A 87 17.99 -12.32 8.25
N ASN A 88 18.32 -11.14 8.79
CA ASN A 88 18.84 -11.04 10.15
C ASN A 88 17.76 -10.90 11.23
N LYS A 89 16.56 -10.42 10.88
CA LYS A 89 15.52 -10.01 11.84
C LYS A 89 14.11 -10.42 11.44
N PHE A 90 13.59 -9.99 10.28
CA PHE A 90 12.16 -10.12 9.97
C PHE A 90 11.72 -11.59 9.85
N LYS A 91 12.50 -12.44 9.18
CA LYS A 91 12.24 -13.90 9.13
C LYS A 91 12.16 -14.53 10.53
N LYS A 92 13.02 -14.10 11.45
CA LYS A 92 13.03 -14.60 12.84
C LYS A 92 11.80 -14.13 13.61
N GLN A 93 11.34 -12.90 13.40
CA GLN A 93 10.10 -12.40 14.00
C GLN A 93 8.88 -13.12 13.45
N LEU A 94 8.83 -13.33 12.13
CA LEU A 94 7.77 -14.08 11.47
C LEU A 94 7.67 -15.51 12.02
N ASN A 95 8.82 -16.20 12.19
CA ASN A 95 8.85 -17.56 12.76
C ASN A 95 8.41 -17.62 14.24
N LYS A 96 8.53 -16.51 14.98
CA LYS A 96 8.03 -16.40 16.36
C LYS A 96 6.55 -16.02 16.43
N THR A 97 5.97 -15.59 15.31
CA THR A 97 4.55 -15.22 15.23
C THR A 97 3.70 -16.49 15.31
N LYS A 98 2.69 -16.52 16.19
CA LYS A 98 1.83 -17.71 16.38
C LYS A 98 1.17 -18.18 15.08
N THR A 99 0.72 -17.25 14.25
CA THR A 99 0.06 -17.53 12.97
C THR A 99 1.02 -17.60 11.78
N GLY A 100 2.27 -17.14 11.95
CA GLY A 100 3.20 -16.93 10.84
C GLY A 100 2.72 -15.88 9.82
N LEU A 101 1.86 -14.95 10.25
CA LEU A 101 1.28 -13.88 9.43
C LEU A 101 1.64 -12.54 10.07
N ALA A 102 2.36 -11.68 9.35
CA ALA A 102 2.74 -10.39 9.89
C ALA A 102 2.87 -9.29 8.85
N PHE A 103 2.59 -8.07 9.31
CA PHE A 103 2.98 -6.81 8.70
C PHE A 103 4.14 -6.17 9.48
N PHE A 104 4.95 -5.43 8.74
CA PHE A 104 6.13 -4.71 9.20
C PHE A 104 6.14 -3.32 8.58
N GLY A 105 6.52 -2.30 9.36
CA GLY A 105 6.49 -0.90 8.92
C GLY A 105 6.65 0.04 10.10
N TYR A 106 6.13 1.26 9.96
CA TYR A 106 5.94 2.16 11.10
C TYR A 106 4.57 1.89 11.71
N LEU A 107 4.53 1.41 12.95
CA LEU A 107 3.29 1.18 13.67
C LEU A 107 2.64 2.51 14.10
N ILE A 108 1.38 2.68 13.76
CA ILE A 108 0.51 3.73 14.26
C ILE A 108 -0.43 3.11 15.30
N ASP A 109 -0.39 3.64 16.50
CA ASP A 109 -1.26 3.29 17.63
C ASP A 109 -2.15 4.48 18.01
N GLU A 110 -3.21 4.20 18.79
CA GLU A 110 -4.10 5.20 19.40
C GLU A 110 -4.75 6.23 18.43
N SER A 111 -4.73 5.95 17.13
CA SER A 111 -5.25 6.84 16.07
C SER A 111 -6.77 6.98 16.14
N PRO A 112 -7.31 8.20 16.33
CA PRO A 112 -8.75 8.41 16.44
C PRO A 112 -9.44 8.35 15.08
N THR A 113 -10.67 7.88 15.08
CA THR A 113 -11.57 8.05 13.93
C THR A 113 -12.04 9.50 13.87
N ILE A 114 -11.79 10.18 12.75
CA ILE A 114 -12.14 11.58 12.58
C ILE A 114 -13.59 11.70 12.11
N ARG A 115 -14.39 12.51 12.82
CA ARG A 115 -15.84 12.68 12.61
C ARG A 115 -16.23 14.06 12.04
N ASP A 116 -15.26 14.94 11.82
CA ASP A 116 -15.48 16.19 11.11
C ASP A 116 -15.55 15.94 9.61
N LYS A 117 -16.71 16.21 8.99
CA LYS A 117 -16.95 16.01 7.55
C LYS A 117 -16.06 16.86 6.64
N ASN A 118 -15.42 17.90 7.18
CA ASN A 118 -14.50 18.76 6.43
C ASN A 118 -13.05 18.25 6.47
N ASP A 119 -12.74 17.26 7.30
CA ASP A 119 -11.43 16.65 7.36
C ASP A 119 -11.27 15.60 6.25
N LYS A 120 -10.12 15.60 5.58
CA LYS A 120 -9.80 14.62 4.52
C LYS A 120 -9.81 13.16 5.02
N TRP A 121 -9.70 12.96 6.33
CA TRP A 121 -9.71 11.66 7.01
C TRP A 121 -11.05 11.31 7.63
N TYR A 122 -12.12 12.06 7.33
CA TYR A 122 -13.46 11.80 7.83
C TYR A 122 -13.94 10.38 7.55
N VAL A 123 -14.42 9.68 8.56
CA VAL A 123 -15.18 8.43 8.41
C VAL A 123 -16.49 8.51 9.18
N SER A 124 -17.58 7.99 8.60
CA SER A 124 -18.85 7.98 9.30
C SER A 124 -18.89 6.92 10.40
N GLU A 125 -19.69 7.15 11.44
CA GLU A 125 -19.91 6.18 12.52
C GLU A 125 -20.56 4.89 12.00
N LYS A 126 -21.31 4.98 10.90
CA LYS A 126 -21.87 3.83 10.20
C LYS A 126 -20.79 2.94 9.59
N GLU A 127 -19.77 3.53 8.98
CA GLU A 127 -18.67 2.79 8.36
C GLU A 127 -17.75 2.18 9.43
N ILE A 128 -17.39 2.99 10.42
CA ILE A 128 -16.53 2.59 11.54
C ILE A 128 -17.18 3.08 12.83
N PRO A 129 -17.78 2.20 13.65
CA PRO A 129 -18.40 2.59 14.92
C PRO A 129 -17.38 2.78 16.06
N MET A 130 -16.12 2.37 15.85
CA MET A 130 -15.06 2.49 16.85
C MET A 130 -14.56 3.93 16.94
N GLU A 131 -14.20 4.41 18.14
CA GLU A 131 -13.62 5.75 18.32
C GLU A 131 -12.15 5.83 17.87
N LYS A 132 -11.45 4.69 17.84
CA LYS A 132 -10.05 4.55 17.43
C LYS A 132 -9.89 3.38 16.48
N TYR A 133 -8.94 3.48 15.56
CA TYR A 133 -8.55 2.36 14.73
C TYR A 133 -7.77 1.32 15.56
N PRO A 134 -7.86 0.02 15.24
CA PRO A 134 -6.85 -0.93 15.65
C PRO A 134 -5.47 -0.45 15.18
N GLU A 135 -4.41 -0.87 15.86
CA GLU A 135 -3.04 -0.60 15.42
C GLU A 135 -2.87 -0.96 13.93
N TYR A 136 -2.20 -0.10 13.17
CA TYR A 136 -1.98 -0.29 11.74
C TYR A 136 -0.60 0.22 11.34
N MET A 137 -0.17 -0.09 10.11
CA MET A 137 1.09 0.41 9.57
C MET A 137 0.86 1.73 8.86
N HIS A 138 1.75 2.70 9.03
CA HIS A 138 1.70 3.98 8.33
C HIS A 138 1.68 3.80 6.80
N GLY A 139 0.82 4.57 6.12
CA GLY A 139 0.56 4.43 4.69
C GLY A 139 1.77 4.61 3.77
N SER A 140 2.76 5.44 4.12
CA SER A 140 3.93 5.69 3.24
C SER A 140 4.64 4.41 2.80
N THR A 141 4.80 3.45 3.71
CA THR A 141 5.36 2.15 3.39
C THR A 141 5.05 1.09 4.44
N TYR A 142 4.71 -0.09 3.96
CA TYR A 142 4.60 -1.30 4.79
C TYR A 142 4.84 -2.54 3.94
N PHE A 143 5.21 -3.64 4.58
CA PHE A 143 5.29 -4.94 3.90
C PHE A 143 4.78 -6.06 4.79
N GLY A 144 4.24 -7.10 4.17
CA GLY A 144 3.77 -8.30 4.84
C GLY A 144 4.12 -9.55 4.06
N ASN A 145 4.13 -10.71 4.72
CA ASN A 145 4.31 -11.96 4.00
C ASN A 145 3.05 -12.31 3.20
N SER A 146 3.18 -12.95 2.03
CA SER A 146 2.04 -13.17 1.12
C SER A 146 0.87 -13.95 1.74
N LYS A 147 1.15 -14.78 2.77
CA LYS A 147 0.10 -15.47 3.53
C LYS A 147 -0.74 -14.48 4.36
N ALA A 148 -0.15 -13.42 4.89
CA ALA A 148 -0.89 -12.36 5.60
C ALA A 148 -1.85 -11.65 4.63
N ILE A 149 -1.36 -11.27 3.44
CA ILE A 149 -2.21 -10.68 2.37
C ILE A 149 -3.37 -11.63 2.04
N THR A 150 -3.07 -12.92 1.89
CA THR A 150 -4.11 -13.93 1.63
C THR A 150 -5.12 -14.07 2.76
N SER A 151 -4.69 -13.90 4.02
CA SER A 151 -5.58 -13.93 5.17
C SER A 151 -6.54 -12.75 5.15
N ILE A 152 -6.02 -11.52 5.05
CA ILE A 152 -6.85 -10.31 5.12
C ILE A 152 -7.82 -10.20 3.94
N MET A 153 -7.41 -10.64 2.74
CA MET A 153 -8.25 -10.56 1.54
C MET A 153 -9.53 -11.41 1.64
N LYS A 154 -9.54 -12.47 2.48
CA LYS A 154 -10.74 -13.29 2.73
C LYS A 154 -11.82 -12.55 3.51
N HIS A 155 -11.45 -11.54 4.29
CA HIS A 155 -12.34 -10.80 5.17
C HIS A 155 -12.82 -9.47 4.58
N THR A 156 -12.37 -9.11 3.37
CA THR A 156 -12.73 -7.84 2.69
C THR A 156 -14.24 -7.63 2.53
N LYS A 157 -15.02 -8.71 2.43
CA LYS A 157 -16.49 -8.66 2.31
C LYS A 157 -17.21 -8.48 3.66
N GLU A 158 -16.50 -8.56 4.79
CA GLU A 158 -17.07 -8.48 6.13
C GLU A 158 -17.02 -7.06 6.73
N VAL A 159 -16.34 -6.13 6.08
CA VAL A 159 -16.07 -4.78 6.61
C VAL A 159 -16.43 -3.70 5.59
N PHE A 160 -16.66 -2.48 6.05
CA PHE A 160 -16.81 -1.33 5.16
C PHE A 160 -15.47 -0.97 4.52
N ALA A 161 -15.49 -0.67 3.22
CA ALA A 161 -14.34 -0.16 2.50
C ALA A 161 -14.18 1.34 2.79
N ILE A 162 -13.40 1.68 3.81
CA ILE A 162 -13.02 3.07 4.12
C ILE A 162 -11.85 3.52 3.24
N HIS A 163 -11.74 4.82 2.99
CA HIS A 163 -10.67 5.38 2.17
C HIS A 163 -9.30 5.49 2.85
N ILE A 164 -9.26 5.27 4.18
CA ILE A 164 -8.01 5.17 4.94
C ILE A 164 -7.46 3.75 4.74
N GLU A 165 -6.78 3.60 3.61
CA GLU A 165 -6.30 2.33 3.06
C GLU A 165 -5.43 1.54 4.04
N ASP A 166 -4.49 2.23 4.68
CA ASP A 166 -3.52 1.65 5.58
C ASP A 166 -4.18 1.12 6.86
N ALA A 167 -5.09 1.89 7.46
CA ALA A 167 -5.93 1.44 8.58
C ALA A 167 -6.88 0.29 8.18
N LEU A 168 -7.41 0.30 6.94
CA LEU A 168 -8.26 -0.78 6.45
C LEU A 168 -7.51 -2.11 6.34
N TYR A 169 -6.40 -2.15 5.59
CA TYR A 169 -5.71 -3.40 5.29
C TYR A 169 -4.81 -3.89 6.42
N THR A 170 -4.08 -2.98 7.05
CA THR A 170 -3.07 -3.35 8.06
C THR A 170 -3.60 -3.22 9.50
N GLY A 171 -4.76 -2.60 9.70
CA GLY A 171 -5.47 -2.55 10.99
C GLY A 171 -6.70 -3.47 11.02
N ILE A 172 -7.82 -3.00 10.46
CA ILE A 172 -9.15 -3.64 10.58
C ILE A 172 -9.14 -5.06 10.00
N LEU A 173 -8.66 -5.22 8.77
CA LEU A 173 -8.61 -6.54 8.14
C LEU A 173 -7.51 -7.42 8.74
N ALA A 174 -6.42 -6.83 9.24
CA ALA A 174 -5.38 -7.55 9.95
C ALA A 174 -5.88 -8.16 11.27
N GLU A 175 -6.71 -7.44 12.02
CA GLU A 175 -7.43 -7.99 13.20
C GLU A 175 -8.28 -9.20 12.82
N LYS A 176 -9.14 -9.04 11.80
CA LYS A 176 -9.99 -10.13 11.28
C LYS A 176 -9.17 -11.35 10.84
N GLY A 177 -8.04 -11.11 10.18
CA GLY A 177 -7.14 -12.13 9.65
C GLY A 177 -6.12 -12.67 10.65
N ASN A 178 -6.15 -12.27 11.93
CA ASN A 178 -5.16 -12.60 12.96
C ASN A 178 -3.69 -12.38 12.50
N VAL A 179 -3.47 -11.24 11.85
CA VAL A 179 -2.16 -10.82 11.33
C VAL A 179 -1.47 -9.93 12.35
N SER A 180 -0.26 -10.32 12.76
CA SER A 180 0.54 -9.53 13.70
C SER A 180 1.15 -8.30 13.05
N ARG A 181 1.51 -7.31 13.85
CA ARG A 181 2.15 -6.08 13.41
C ARG A 181 3.45 -5.87 14.19
N TYR A 182 4.52 -5.53 13.48
CA TYR A 182 5.82 -5.28 14.09
C TYR A 182 6.34 -3.91 13.69
N ASP A 183 6.55 -3.07 14.71
CA ASP A 183 7.11 -1.74 14.53
C ASP A 183 8.61 -1.77 14.23
N HIS A 184 9.01 -1.00 13.22
CA HIS A 184 10.37 -0.77 12.80
C HIS A 184 10.65 0.67 12.32
N ALA A 185 9.78 1.63 12.66
CA ALA A 185 9.83 3.03 12.21
C ALA A 185 11.24 3.65 12.26
N ASP A 186 11.84 3.70 13.46
CA ASP A 186 13.09 4.42 13.72
C ASP A 186 14.33 3.81 13.08
N LYS A 187 14.24 2.57 12.60
CA LYS A 187 15.42 1.76 12.23
C LYS A 187 15.53 1.55 10.72
N HIS A 188 14.41 1.56 10.00
CA HIS A 188 14.38 1.11 8.60
C HIS A 188 13.62 2.05 7.65
N PHE A 189 12.75 2.92 8.17
CA PHE A 189 11.87 3.79 7.38
C PHE A 189 11.95 5.23 7.91
N ARG A 190 13.05 5.94 7.64
CA ARG A 190 13.20 7.33 8.08
C ARG A 190 12.46 8.28 7.15
N ASN A 191 11.48 9.01 7.69
CA ASN A 191 11.03 10.27 7.13
C ASN A 191 12.11 11.34 7.40
N GLY A 192 12.62 11.97 6.34
CA GLY A 192 13.54 13.11 6.42
C GLY A 192 15.03 12.74 6.39
N ASP A 193 15.71 13.29 5.38
CA ASP A 193 17.16 13.47 5.25
C ASP A 193 18.07 12.24 5.15
N VAL A 194 17.76 11.35 4.19
CA VAL A 194 18.79 10.52 3.55
C VAL A 194 18.62 10.56 2.04
N CYS A 195 19.59 11.13 1.34
CA CYS A 195 19.67 11.14 -0.12
C CYS A 195 20.00 9.72 -0.60
N LEU A 196 19.05 8.96 -1.17
CA LEU A 196 19.28 7.63 -1.77
C LEU A 196 18.10 7.15 -2.65
N PHE A 197 18.18 7.43 -3.96
CA PHE A 197 17.27 7.04 -5.07
C PHE A 197 15.78 7.42 -4.97
N LEU A 198 15.49 8.63 -5.45
CA LEU A 198 14.15 9.13 -5.72
C LEU A 198 13.48 8.29 -6.81
N ILE A 199 12.37 7.62 -6.48
CA ILE A 199 11.24 7.54 -7.41
C ILE A 199 10.25 8.56 -6.83
N LYS A 200 10.13 9.70 -7.49
CA LYS A 200 9.15 10.74 -7.18
C LYS A 200 8.17 10.73 -8.33
N LEU A 201 6.98 10.15 -8.17
CA LEU A 201 5.89 10.38 -9.13
C LEU A 201 4.97 11.43 -8.51
N ASN A 202 5.27 12.70 -8.77
CA ASN A 202 4.22 13.69 -8.66
C ASN A 202 3.25 13.43 -9.82
N LEU A 203 2.03 12.99 -9.51
CA LEU A 203 0.90 13.12 -10.43
C LEU A 203 0.55 14.60 -10.61
N HIS A 204 1.31 15.26 -11.49
CA HIS A 204 0.83 16.29 -12.39
C HIS A 204 1.69 16.16 -13.64
N PHE A 205 1.22 15.30 -14.57
CA PHE A 205 1.73 15.08 -15.92
C PHE A 205 3.23 15.30 -16.10
N THR A 206 4.06 14.28 -15.82
CA THR A 206 5.26 13.91 -16.61
C THR A 206 5.80 12.57 -16.09
N LEU A 207 5.63 11.51 -16.88
CA LEU A 207 6.33 10.23 -16.70
C LEU A 207 7.83 10.46 -16.95
N LEU A 208 8.63 10.50 -15.88
CA LEU A 208 10.08 10.57 -15.98
C LEU A 208 10.70 9.52 -15.06
N ARG A 209 10.94 8.35 -15.63
CA ARG A 209 11.70 7.26 -15.02
C ARG A 209 13.16 7.42 -15.42
N LEU A 210 14.04 7.75 -14.47
CA LEU A 210 15.47 7.80 -14.71
C LEU A 210 16.01 6.37 -14.92
N LYS A 211 16.42 6.10 -16.15
CA LYS A 211 17.22 4.94 -16.56
C LYS A 211 18.55 4.98 -15.80
N ILE A 212 18.88 3.91 -15.09
CA ILE A 212 20.26 3.67 -14.61
C ILE A 212 20.74 2.40 -15.29
N ILE A 213 21.84 2.55 -16.04
CA ILE A 213 22.63 1.47 -16.64
C ILE A 213 23.41 0.77 -15.53
#